data_AF-D9XV01-F1
#
_entry.id   AF-D9XV01-F1
#
_cell.length_a   1.000
_cell.length_b   1.000
_cell.length_c   1.000
_cell.angle_alpha   90.00
_cell.angle_beta   90.00
_cell.angle_gamma   90.00
#
_symmetry.space_group_name_H-M   'P 1'
#
loop_
_entity.id
_entity.type
_entity.pdbx_description
1 polymer ?
#
loop_
_entity_poly.entity_id
_entity_poly.type
_entity_poly.pdbx_seq_one_letter_code
_entity_poly.pdbx_strand_id
1 'polypeptide(L)'
;MWKRGKHARRPSTPALELCDLCARTFPADEAVTGHVADSSSVHPTRDRYDGLRRVTACCEAHLGVIREAYGRRPFVQEELWAGKIARVMASGPPVVGME
;
A
#
# COMPACT_ATOMS: atom_id res chain seq x y z
N MET A 1 17.16 -42.12 -23.12
CA MET A 1 15.76 -41.66 -23.01
C MET A 1 15.49 -41.16 -21.60
N TRP A 2 15.60 -39.85 -21.34
CA TRP A 2 15.30 -39.28 -20.03
C TRP A 2 13.91 -38.64 -20.10
N LYS A 3 12.94 -39.20 -19.35
CA LYS A 3 11.57 -38.69 -19.35
C LYS A 3 11.49 -37.44 -18.48
N ARG A 4 11.13 -36.31 -19.10
CA ARG A 4 10.77 -35.06 -18.42
C ARG A 4 9.54 -35.32 -17.54
N GLY A 5 9.73 -35.34 -16.22
CA GLY A 5 8.64 -35.31 -15.26
C GLY A 5 7.86 -34.00 -15.44
N LYS A 6 6.57 -34.09 -15.77
CA LYS A 6 5.66 -32.96 -15.71
C LYS A 6 5.50 -32.59 -14.23
N HIS A 7 6.11 -31.50 -13.80
CA HIS A 7 5.80 -30.89 -12.51
C HIS A 7 4.33 -30.49 -12.53
N ALA A 8 3.48 -31.28 -11.87
CA ALA A 8 2.10 -30.90 -11.60
C ALA A 8 2.13 -29.61 -10.76
N ARG A 9 1.67 -28.50 -11.35
CA ARG A 9 1.51 -27.23 -10.63
C ARG A 9 0.60 -27.48 -9.44
N ARG A 10 1.15 -27.32 -8.24
CA ARG A 10 0.39 -27.28 -6.99
C ARG A 10 -0.63 -26.13 -7.14
N PRO A 11 -1.94 -26.32 -6.83
CA PRO A 11 -2.89 -25.23 -6.88
C PRO A 11 -2.43 -24.17 -5.87
N SER A 12 -2.05 -23.00 -6.37
CA SER A 12 -1.73 -21.85 -5.54
C SER A 12 -3.05 -21.31 -4.99
N THR A 13 -3.18 -21.27 -3.66
CA THR A 13 -4.26 -20.51 -3.03
C THR A 13 -4.21 -19.09 -3.60
N PRO A 14 -5.33 -18.57 -4.15
CA PRO A 14 -5.34 -17.22 -4.68
C PRO A 14 -5.01 -16.25 -3.56
N ALA A 15 -4.11 -15.31 -3.83
CA ALA A 15 -3.83 -14.22 -2.90
C ALA A 15 -5.13 -13.46 -2.65
N LEU A 16 -5.36 -13.04 -1.41
CA LEU A 16 -6.52 -12.26 -1.02
C LEU A 16 -6.09 -10.82 -0.74
N GLU A 17 -6.95 -9.89 -1.12
CA GLU A 17 -6.84 -8.47 -0.79
C GLU A 17 -8.00 -8.07 0.15
N LEU A 18 -7.85 -6.93 0.82
CA LEU A 18 -8.87 -6.35 1.69
C LEU A 18 -9.42 -5.08 1.04
N CYS A 19 -10.74 -4.91 1.02
CA CYS A 19 -11.33 -3.67 0.56
C CYS A 19 -11.24 -2.59 1.65
N ASP A 20 -10.60 -1.46 1.35
CA ASP A 20 -10.41 -0.37 2.31
C ASP A 20 -11.72 0.33 2.72
N LEU A 21 -12.81 0.15 1.97
CA LEU A 21 -14.12 0.72 2.29
C LEU A 21 -14.96 -0.21 3.17
N CYS A 22 -15.14 -1.47 2.76
CA CYS A 22 -16.09 -2.39 3.39
C CYS A 22 -15.44 -3.53 4.18
N ALA A 23 -14.11 -3.58 4.23
CA ALA A 23 -13.32 -4.64 4.89
C ALA A 23 -13.61 -6.07 4.41
N ARG A 24 -14.26 -6.23 3.25
CA ARG A 24 -14.43 -7.54 2.62
C ARG A 24 -13.07 -8.04 2.09
N THR A 25 -12.74 -9.29 2.36
CA THR A 25 -11.64 -10.00 1.68
C THR A 25 -12.10 -10.57 0.35
N PHE A 26 -11.30 -10.45 -0.70
CA PHE A 26 -11.64 -10.90 -2.05
C PHE A 26 -10.38 -11.30 -2.84
N PRO A 27 -10.50 -12.05 -3.96
CA PRO A 27 -9.35 -12.45 -4.77
C PRO A 27 -8.55 -11.25 -5.28
N ALA A 28 -7.22 -11.29 -5.15
CA ALA A 28 -6.35 -10.17 -5.49
C ALA A 28 -6.38 -9.79 -6.97
N ASP A 29 -6.70 -10.73 -7.86
CA ASP A 29 -6.86 -10.50 -9.30
C ASP A 29 -8.13 -9.74 -9.67
N GLU A 30 -9.10 -9.63 -8.74
CA GLU A 30 -10.30 -8.80 -8.87
C GLU A 30 -10.09 -7.38 -8.29
N ALA A 31 -8.90 -7.07 -7.77
CA ALA A 31 -8.65 -5.80 -7.10
C ALA A 31 -8.62 -4.61 -8.05
N VAL A 32 -9.45 -3.61 -7.77
CA VAL A 32 -9.28 -2.28 -8.32
C VAL A 32 -8.47 -1.45 -7.35
N THR A 33 -7.43 -0.78 -7.85
CA THR A 33 -6.50 -0.01 -7.03
C THR A 33 -6.33 1.41 -7.55
N GLY A 34 -5.99 2.32 -6.66
CA GLY A 34 -5.74 3.72 -7.02
C GLY A 34 -4.80 4.38 -6.02
N HIS A 35 -4.41 5.62 -6.33
CA HIS A 35 -3.71 6.49 -5.39
C HIS A 35 -4.62 7.66 -5.02
N VAL A 36 -4.60 8.05 -3.75
CA VAL A 36 -5.30 9.22 -3.22
C VAL A 36 -4.30 10.13 -2.51
N ALA A 37 -4.57 11.44 -2.53
CA ALA A 37 -3.78 12.41 -1.77
C ALA A 37 -4.04 12.22 -0.27
N ASP A 38 -2.97 12.01 0.50
CA ASP A 38 -3.01 11.85 1.95
C ASP A 38 -1.66 12.28 2.55
N SER A 39 -1.65 13.41 3.25
CA SER A 39 -0.44 13.96 3.86
C SER A 39 0.18 13.05 4.92
N SER A 40 -0.59 12.13 5.50
CA SER A 40 -0.10 11.12 6.45
C SER A 40 0.63 9.94 5.77
N SER A 41 0.62 9.85 4.44
CA SER A 41 1.21 8.74 3.70
C SER A 41 2.64 9.08 3.26
N VAL A 42 3.62 8.39 3.82
CA VAL A 42 5.03 8.47 3.40
C VAL A 42 5.47 7.10 2.93
N HIS A 43 5.96 7.03 1.69
CA HIS A 43 6.38 5.76 1.11
C HIS A 43 7.73 5.34 1.72
N PRO A 44 7.94 4.05 2.06
CA PRO A 44 9.14 3.64 2.79
C PRO A 44 10.46 3.90 2.03
N THR A 45 10.43 3.85 0.69
CA THR A 45 11.65 3.90 -0.13
C THR A 45 11.60 4.80 -1.37
N ARG A 46 10.46 5.44 -1.66
CA ARG A 46 10.24 6.08 -2.97
C ARG A 46 9.51 7.41 -2.79
N ASP A 47 10.28 8.47 -2.70
CA ASP A 47 9.80 9.82 -2.39
C ASP A 47 8.74 10.35 -3.36
N ARG A 48 8.72 9.86 -4.61
CA ARG A 48 7.70 10.22 -5.61
C ARG A 48 6.27 9.78 -5.23
N TYR A 49 6.13 8.88 -4.26
CA TYR A 49 4.83 8.44 -3.73
C TYR A 49 4.52 9.05 -2.36
N ASP A 50 5.37 9.94 -1.85
CA ASP A 50 5.07 10.65 -0.61
C ASP A 50 3.86 11.55 -0.82
N GLY A 51 2.90 11.50 0.09
CA GLY A 51 1.60 12.14 -0.05
C GLY A 51 0.59 11.33 -0.85
N LEU A 52 0.96 10.14 -1.36
CA LEU A 52 0.07 9.27 -2.13
C LEU A 52 -0.14 7.95 -1.39
N ARG A 53 -1.37 7.73 -0.92
CA ARG A 53 -1.78 6.43 -0.35
C ARG A 53 -2.30 5.55 -1.47
N ARG A 54 -1.72 4.36 -1.62
CA ARG A 54 -2.35 3.29 -2.42
C ARG A 54 -3.57 2.78 -1.67
N VAL A 55 -4.71 2.75 -2.35
CA VAL A 55 -5.97 2.19 -1.84
C VAL A 55 -6.43 1.03 -2.72
N THR A 56 -7.10 0.07 -2.11
CA THR A 56 -7.59 -1.16 -2.73
C THR A 56 -9.09 -1.31 -2.46
N ALA A 57 -9.85 -1.66 -3.49
CA ALA A 57 -11.27 -1.91 -3.37
C ALA A 57 -11.71 -3.14 -4.17
N CYS A 58 -12.82 -3.74 -3.74
CA CYS A 58 -13.41 -4.90 -4.42
C CYS A 58 -14.21 -4.53 -5.68
N CYS A 59 -14.44 -3.23 -5.94
CA CYS A 59 -15.12 -2.74 -7.14
C CYS A 59 -14.89 -1.23 -7.34
N GLU A 60 -15.11 -0.74 -8.57
CA GLU A 60 -14.94 0.68 -8.93
C GLU A 60 -15.81 1.63 -8.10
N ALA A 61 -17.03 1.21 -7.74
CA ALA A 61 -17.92 2.03 -6.92
C ALA A 61 -17.31 2.32 -5.54
N HIS A 62 -16.72 1.31 -4.89
CA HIS A 62 -16.04 1.48 -3.62
C HIS A 62 -14.78 2.34 -3.75
N LEU A 63 -14.01 2.17 -4.82
CA LEU A 63 -12.86 3.02 -5.11
C LEU A 63 -13.26 4.49 -5.29
N GLY A 64 -14.40 4.75 -5.94
CA GLY A 64 -14.97 6.09 -6.11
C GLY A 64 -15.29 6.77 -4.76
N VAL A 65 -15.96 6.04 -3.85
CA VAL A 65 -16.29 6.55 -2.51
C VAL A 65 -15.01 6.85 -1.70
N ILE A 66 -14.01 5.97 -1.77
CA ILE A 66 -12.71 6.20 -1.10
C ILE A 66 -12.06 7.48 -1.65
N ARG A 67 -11.99 7.65 -2.97
CA ARG A 67 -11.41 8.84 -3.61
C ARG A 67 -12.12 10.12 -3.16
N GLU A 68 -13.45 10.11 -3.12
CA GLU A 68 -14.23 11.25 -2.66
C GLU A 68 -13.96 11.58 -1.19
N ALA A 69 -13.95 10.57 -0.32
CA ALA A 69 -13.66 10.76 1.11
C ALA A 69 -12.28 11.38 1.34
N TYR A 70 -11.25 10.88 0.64
CA TYR A 70 -9.91 11.45 0.71
C TYR A 70 -9.82 12.85 0.07
N GLY A 71 -10.52 13.10 -1.04
CA GLY A 71 -10.54 14.41 -1.69
C GLY A 71 -11.12 15.54 -0.82
N ARG A 72 -11.92 15.20 0.19
CA ARG A 72 -12.46 16.15 1.18
C ARG A 72 -11.53 16.39 2.36
N ARG A 73 -10.51 15.56 2.55
CA ARG A 73 -9.54 15.73 3.64
C ARG A 73 -8.56 16.83 3.27
N PRO A 74 -8.22 17.74 4.20
CA PRO A 74 -7.17 18.71 3.96
C PRO A 74 -5.83 17.99 3.79
N PHE A 75 -5.02 18.48 2.87
CA PHE A 75 -3.64 18.03 2.71
C PHE A 75 -2.72 18.99 3.44
N VAL A 76 -2.05 18.51 4.49
CA VAL A 76 -1.21 19.35 5.36
C VAL A 76 0.26 19.08 5.03
N GLN A 77 0.95 20.09 4.52
CA GLN A 77 2.36 19.96 4.09
C GLN A 77 3.27 19.61 5.28
N GLU A 78 2.97 20.15 6.45
CA GLU A 78 3.68 19.93 7.70
C GLU A 78 3.54 18.49 8.20
N GLU A 79 2.37 17.87 8.03
CA GLU A 79 2.15 16.46 8.37
C GLU A 79 3.01 15.56 7.46
N LEU A 80 3.02 15.84 6.16
CA LEU A 80 3.87 15.11 5.21
C LEU A 80 5.35 15.29 5.53
N TRP A 81 5.77 16.51 5.87
CA TRP A 81 7.14 16.81 6.24
C TRP A 81 7.56 16.06 7.51
N ALA A 82 6.71 16.05 8.54
CA ALA A 82 6.95 15.29 9.76
C ALA A 82 7.11 13.79 9.47
N GLY A 83 6.26 13.22 8.62
CA GLY A 83 6.38 11.81 8.22
C GLY A 83 7.69 11.49 7.48
N LYS A 84 8.16 12.40 6.61
CA LYS A 84 9.45 12.24 5.92
C LYS A 84 10.63 12.27 6.89
N ILE A 85 10.60 13.14 7.89
CA ILE A 85 11.60 13.13 8.97
C ILE A 85 11.56 11.80 9.72
N ALA A 86 10.37 11.34 10.11
CA ALA A 86 10.23 10.07 10.82
C ALA A 86 10.81 8.89 10.03
N ARG A 87 10.61 8.85 8.70
CA ARG A 87 11.24 7.84 7.82
C ARG A 87 12.76 7.87 7.89
N VAL A 88 13.38 9.05 7.79
CA VAL A 88 14.84 9.19 7.84
C VAL A 88 15.37 8.76 9.20
N MET A 89 14.73 9.21 10.28
CA MET A 89 15.10 8.84 11.66
C MET A 89 15.01 7.33 11.88
N ALA A 90 13.98 6.68 11.35
CA ALA A 90 13.81 5.23 11.45
C ALA A 90 14.80 4.41 10.59
N SER A 91 15.37 5.03 9.55
CA SER A 91 16.32 4.38 8.62
C SER A 91 17.79 4.63 8.97
N GLY A 92 18.07 5.37 10.05
CA GLY A 92 19.44 5.67 10.48
C GLY A 92 20.21 4.41 10.92
N PRO A 93 21.56 4.45 10.88
CA PRO A 93 22.36 3.37 11.45
C PRO A 93 21.97 3.16 12.93
N PRO A 94 22.02 1.92 13.45
CA PRO A 94 21.71 1.67 14.85
C PRO A 94 22.54 2.63 15.69
N VAL A 95 21.88 3.36 16.59
CA VAL A 95 22.56 4.23 17.53
C VAL A 95 23.56 3.37 18.30
N VAL A 96 24.85 3.54 17.99
CA VAL A 96 25.91 2.92 18.78
C VAL A 96 25.88 3.66 20.10
N GLY A 97 25.25 3.05 21.11
CA GLY A 97 25.30 3.57 22.47
C GLY A 97 26.77 3.68 22.87
N MET A 98 27.22 4.90 23.13
CA MET A 98 28.46 5.09 23.89
C MET A 98 28.09 4.90 25.35
N GLU A 99 28.50 3.75 25.90
CA GLU A 99 28.59 3.48 27.34
C GLU A 99 29.60 4.42 28.01
#